data_AF-A0A3D2RUT4-F1
#
_entry.id   AF-A0A3D2RUT4-F1
#
_cell.length_a   1.000
_cell.length_b   1.000
_cell.length_c   1.000
_cell.angle_alpha   90.00
_cell.angle_beta   90.00
_cell.angle_gamma   90.00
#
_symmetry.space_group_name_H-M   'P 1'
#
loop_
_entity.id
_entity.type
_entity.pdbx_description
1 polymer ?
#
loop_
_entity_poly.entity_id
_entity_poly.type
_entity_poly.pdbx_seq_one_letter_code
_entity_poly.pdbx_strand_id
1 'polypeptide(L)'
;MTVIAQVKKIKAGQPILVEWVDAADECPSPEGLVWKTLSEAQKQIQTVNVRTIGFFSMYKGKTLFYFTNVDYSTPSEPSIAIEGQIPIGCVTKITLLTE
;
A
#
# COMPACT_ATOMS: atom_id res chain seq x y z
N MET A 1 -14.44 14.44 5.92
CA MET A 1 -14.70 13.59 4.74
C MET A 1 -14.01 12.25 4.97
N THR A 2 -14.66 11.10 4.73
CA THR A 2 -14.04 9.79 4.97
C THR A 2 -13.01 9.46 3.87
N VAL A 3 -12.01 8.64 4.20
CA VAL A 3 -11.03 8.13 3.21
C VAL A 3 -11.73 7.47 2.02
N ILE A 4 -12.79 6.69 2.27
CA ILE A 4 -13.60 6.06 1.21
C ILE A 4 -14.21 7.11 0.27
N ALA A 5 -14.77 8.20 0.81
CA ALA A 5 -15.37 9.25 -0.01
C ALA A 5 -14.33 10.02 -0.83
N GLN A 6 -13.11 10.16 -0.30
CA GLN A 6 -11.99 10.75 -1.01
C GLN A 6 -11.50 9.84 -2.14
N VAL A 7 -11.24 8.56 -1.86
CA VAL A 7 -10.64 7.62 -2.81
C VAL A 7 -11.50 7.42 -4.06
N LYS A 8 -12.83 7.44 -3.89
CA LYS A 8 -13.79 7.34 -5.01
C LYS A 8 -13.73 8.51 -6.00
N LYS A 9 -13.06 9.61 -5.66
CA LYS A 9 -12.91 10.80 -6.51
C LYS A 9 -11.55 10.87 -7.20
N ILE A 10 -10.61 10.00 -6.84
CA ILE A 10 -9.26 9.96 -7.42
C ILE A 10 -9.35 9.26 -8.78
N LYS A 11 -8.70 9.82 -9.78
CA LYS A 11 -8.61 9.26 -11.14
C LYS A 11 -7.38 8.35 -11.24
N ALA A 12 -7.50 7.29 -12.03
CA ALA A 12 -6.37 6.42 -12.36
C ALA A 12 -5.19 7.24 -12.91
N GLY A 13 -3.97 6.88 -12.50
CA GLY A 13 -2.75 7.58 -12.85
C GLY A 13 -2.46 8.85 -12.05
N GLN A 14 -3.33 9.28 -11.12
CA GLN A 14 -2.99 10.43 -10.27
C GLN A 14 -1.94 10.05 -9.23
N PRO A 15 -0.90 10.87 -9.01
CA PRO A 15 0.10 10.62 -7.99
C PRO A 15 -0.51 10.83 -6.59
N ILE A 16 -0.23 9.89 -5.70
CA ILE A 16 -0.79 9.81 -4.35
C ILE A 16 0.30 9.52 -3.32
N LEU A 17 0.11 10.07 -2.12
CA LEU A 17 0.73 9.62 -0.89
C LEU A 17 -0.35 8.94 -0.04
N VAL A 18 -0.13 7.66 0.31
CA VAL A 18 -1.00 6.88 1.18
C VAL A 18 -0.30 6.69 2.52
N GLU A 19 -0.94 7.15 3.60
CA GLU A 19 -0.54 6.86 4.97
C GLU A 19 -1.47 5.75 5.49
N TRP A 20 -0.90 4.66 6.00
CA TRP A 20 -1.64 3.47 6.40
C TRP A 20 -0.94 2.70 7.52
N VAL A 21 -1.68 1.83 8.18
CA VAL A 21 -1.16 0.94 9.23
C VAL A 21 -0.98 -0.45 8.67
N ASP A 22 0.22 -1.00 8.81
CA ASP A 22 0.54 -2.38 8.45
C ASP A 22 0.86 -3.23 9.68
N ALA A 23 0.76 -4.54 9.54
CA ALA A 23 1.22 -5.50 10.54
C ALA A 23 2.67 -5.87 10.22
N ALA A 24 3.58 -5.59 11.17
CA ALA A 24 4.96 -6.05 11.08
C ALA A 24 5.27 -7.01 12.23
N ASP A 25 6.12 -8.01 11.95
CA ASP A 25 6.75 -8.80 12.99
C ASP A 25 7.72 -7.91 13.79
N GLU A 26 7.68 -7.99 15.12
CA GLU A 26 8.59 -7.27 16.02
C GLU A 26 10.06 -7.67 15.82
N CYS A 27 10.30 -8.92 15.41
CA CYS A 27 11.62 -9.44 15.11
C CYS A 27 11.52 -10.48 13.98
N PRO A 28 12.15 -10.25 12.81
CA PRO A 28 12.25 -11.31 11.81
C PRO A 28 13.04 -12.47 12.42
N SER A 29 12.60 -13.71 12.23
CA SER A 29 13.36 -14.85 12.74
C SER A 29 14.77 -14.82 12.13
N PRO A 30 15.83 -15.03 12.93
CA PRO A 30 17.19 -15.20 12.41
C PRO A 30 17.29 -16.41 11.46
N GLU A 31 16.34 -17.34 11.51
CA GLU A 31 16.21 -18.46 10.58
C GLU A 31 15.48 -18.10 9.28
N GLY A 32 15.02 -16.86 9.11
CA GLY A 32 14.28 -16.39 7.95
C GLY A 32 12.76 -16.57 8.07
N LEU A 33 12.12 -17.04 7.00
CA LEU A 33 10.66 -17.25 6.98
C LEU A 33 10.31 -18.51 7.78
N VAL A 34 9.64 -18.32 8.92
CA VAL A 34 9.18 -19.41 9.79
C VAL A 34 7.67 -19.52 9.80
N TRP A 35 7.14 -20.74 9.80
CA TRP A 35 5.71 -20.99 9.97
C TRP A 35 5.33 -20.76 11.42
N LYS A 36 4.35 -19.88 11.66
CA LYS A 36 3.77 -19.61 12.98
C LYS A 36 2.29 -19.94 12.96
N THR A 37 1.76 -20.37 14.10
CA THR A 37 0.31 -20.37 14.28
C THR A 37 -0.22 -18.93 14.34
N LEU A 38 -1.50 -18.73 14.06
CA LEU A 38 -2.12 -17.40 14.13
C LEU A 38 -1.97 -16.77 15.53
N SER A 39 -2.11 -17.56 16.59
CA SER A 39 -1.98 -17.08 17.97
C SER A 39 -0.55 -16.62 18.28
N GLU A 40 0.46 -17.29 17.75
CA GLU A 40 1.87 -16.89 17.90
C GLU A 40 2.17 -15.61 17.11
N ALA A 41 1.68 -15.52 15.87
CA ALA A 41 1.81 -14.33 15.06
C ALA A 41 1.17 -13.11 15.76
N GLN A 42 -0.06 -13.25 16.28
CA GLN A 42 -0.77 -12.16 16.97
C GLN A 42 -0.07 -11.63 18.23
N LYS A 43 0.81 -12.41 18.87
CA LYS A 43 1.59 -11.94 20.04
C LYS A 43 2.76 -11.04 19.65
N GLN A 44 3.23 -11.15 18.41
CA GLN A 44 4.43 -10.48 17.90
C GLN A 44 4.11 -9.45 16.81
N ILE A 45 2.86 -9.41 16.34
CA ILE A 45 2.40 -8.39 15.41
C ILE A 45 2.31 -7.06 16.14
N GLN A 46 3.11 -6.10 15.67
CA GLN A 46 2.96 -4.70 16.01
C GLN A 46 2.38 -3.93 14.82
N THR A 47 1.60 -2.91 15.14
CA THR A 47 1.12 -1.96 14.13
C THR A 47 2.24 -0.99 13.78
N VAL A 48 2.61 -0.91 12.51
CA VAL A 48 3.58 0.06 12.00
C VAL A 48 2.90 1.06 11.10
N ASN A 49 3.27 2.35 11.23
CA ASN A 49 2.79 3.39 10.33
C ASN A 49 3.66 3.41 9.08
N VAL A 50 3.02 3.18 7.94
CA VAL A 50 3.66 3.12 6.62
C VAL A 50 3.23 4.32 5.79
N ARG A 51 4.16 4.83 4.97
CA ARG A 51 3.90 5.84 3.95
C ARG A 51 4.31 5.29 2.60
N THR A 52 3.39 5.34 1.65
CA THR A 52 3.60 4.83 0.30
C THR A 52 3.30 5.92 -0.70
N ILE A 53 4.28 6.24 -1.55
CA ILE A 53 4.11 7.16 -2.69
C ILE A 53 3.97 6.31 -3.94
N GLY A 54 3.01 6.66 -4.79
CA GLY A 54 2.77 5.95 -6.04
C GLY A 54 1.69 6.61 -6.86
N PHE A 55 1.14 5.86 -7.80
CA PHE A 55 0.05 6.30 -8.67
C PHE A 55 -1.21 5.50 -8.37
N PHE A 56 -2.33 6.18 -8.23
CA PHE A 56 -3.63 5.54 -8.01
C PHE A 56 -3.99 4.66 -9.22
N SER A 57 -4.37 3.41 -8.97
CA SER A 57 -4.91 2.52 -10.01
C SER A 57 -6.43 2.51 -9.93
N MET A 58 -6.99 1.92 -8.87
CA MET A 58 -8.43 1.83 -8.67
C MET A 58 -8.81 1.58 -7.20
N TYR A 59 -10.10 1.73 -6.88
CA TYR A 59 -10.69 1.31 -5.62
C TYR A 59 -11.81 0.29 -5.87
N LYS A 60 -11.62 -0.95 -5.40
CA LYS A 60 -12.55 -2.06 -5.62
C LYS A 60 -12.66 -2.94 -4.38
N GLY A 61 -13.87 -3.31 -3.99
CA GLY A 61 -14.08 -4.31 -2.93
C GLY A 61 -13.51 -3.94 -1.56
N LYS A 62 -13.43 -2.65 -1.21
CA LYS A 62 -12.75 -2.12 -0.01
C LYS A 62 -11.22 -2.20 -0.05
N THR A 63 -10.63 -2.35 -1.22
CA THR A 63 -9.18 -2.37 -1.43
C THR A 63 -8.77 -1.23 -2.34
N LEU A 64 -7.73 -0.50 -1.93
CA LEU A 64 -7.02 0.50 -2.73
C LEU A 64 -5.92 -0.21 -3.52
N PHE A 65 -5.90 -0.01 -4.84
CA PHE A 65 -4.84 -0.50 -5.72
C PHE A 65 -4.01 0.70 -6.20
N TYR A 66 -2.69 0.52 -6.27
CA TYR A 66 -1.75 1.56 -6.67
C TYR A 66 -0.53 0.97 -7.37
N PHE A 67 0.20 1.79 -8.11
CA PHE A 67 1.48 1.45 -8.72
C PHE A 67 2.62 2.18 -8.00
N THR A 68 3.73 1.49 -7.73
CA THR A 68 4.97 2.06 -7.16
C THR A 68 6.19 1.60 -7.95
N ASN A 69 7.34 2.24 -7.71
CA ASN A 69 8.61 1.91 -8.35
C ASN A 69 8.50 1.87 -9.88
N VAL A 70 7.88 2.92 -10.44
CA VAL A 70 7.66 3.00 -11.89
C VAL A 70 9.00 3.24 -12.58
N ASP A 71 9.40 2.28 -13.41
CA ASP A 71 10.59 2.35 -14.25
C ASP A 71 10.21 2.79 -15.66
N TYR A 72 10.77 3.92 -16.09
CA TYR A 72 10.59 4.52 -17.41
C TYR A 72 11.80 4.31 -18.34
N SER A 73 12.77 3.50 -17.93
CA SER A 73 14.07 3.37 -18.62
C SER A 73 14.00 2.67 -19.98
N THR A 74 12.89 1.98 -20.29
CA THR A 74 12.74 1.20 -21.52
C THR A 74 11.92 1.99 -22.55
N PRO A 75 12.48 2.48 -23.68
CA PRO A 75 11.76 3.31 -24.65
C PRO A 75 10.64 2.58 -25.40
N SER A 76 10.67 1.24 -25.41
CA SER A 76 9.72 0.39 -26.15
C SER A 76 8.55 -0.12 -25.31
N GLU A 77 8.62 0.00 -23.99
CA GLU A 77 7.54 -0.42 -23.10
C GLU A 77 6.94 0.79 -22.36
N PRO A 78 5.61 0.85 -22.21
CA PRO A 78 4.93 1.91 -21.48
C PRO A 78 5.12 1.72 -19.97
N SER A 79 6.36 1.82 -19.49
CA SER A 79 6.78 1.67 -18.08
C SER A 79 6.47 0.33 -17.40
N ILE A 80 7.37 -0.11 -16.52
CA ILE A 80 7.14 -1.26 -15.63
C ILE A 80 6.93 -0.73 -14.22
N ALA A 81 5.93 -1.24 -13.49
CA ALA A 81 5.66 -0.82 -12.12
C ALA A 81 5.26 -2.01 -11.24
N ILE A 82 5.47 -1.88 -9.94
CA ILE A 82 4.94 -2.83 -8.96
C ILE A 82 3.50 -2.42 -8.64
N GLU A 83 2.55 -3.32 -8.87
CA GLU A 83 1.18 -3.15 -8.37
C GLU A 83 1.10 -3.56 -6.90
N GLY A 84 0.59 -2.67 -6.07
CA GLY A 84 0.33 -2.88 -4.65
C GLY A 84 -1.15 -2.77 -4.30
N GLN A 85 -1.51 -3.32 -3.15
CA GLN A 85 -2.87 -3.28 -2.63
C GLN A 85 -2.88 -3.00 -1.12
N ILE A 86 -3.81 -2.15 -0.67
CA ILE A 86 -4.01 -1.83 0.75
C ILE A 86 -5.50 -1.93 1.07
N PRO A 87 -5.91 -2.73 2.09
CA PRO A 87 -7.28 -2.70 2.60
C PRO A 87 -7.63 -1.29 3.09
N ILE A 88 -8.76 -0.74 2.66
CA ILE A 88 -9.13 0.66 2.96
C ILE A 88 -9.32 0.94 4.46
N GLY A 89 -9.59 -0.11 5.24
CA GLY A 89 -9.66 -0.02 6.71
C GLY A 89 -8.31 0.25 7.37
N CYS A 90 -7.21 -0.06 6.68
CA CYS A 90 -5.85 0.22 7.14
C CYS A 90 -5.38 1.64 6.75
N VAL A 91 -6.03 2.27 5.77
CA VAL A 91 -5.64 3.59 5.27
C VAL A 91 -6.12 4.67 6.23
N THR A 92 -5.19 5.42 6.78
CA THR A 92 -5.48 6.52 7.70
C THR A 92 -5.67 7.83 6.94
N LYS A 93 -4.92 8.03 5.84
CA LYS A 93 -4.99 9.23 5.02
C LYS A 93 -4.50 8.98 3.60
N ILE A 94 -5.09 9.69 2.65
CA ILE A 94 -4.60 9.78 1.27
C ILE A 94 -4.39 11.25 0.95
N THR A 95 -3.30 11.59 0.30
CA THR A 95 -2.99 12.94 -0.18
C THR A 95 -2.75 12.88 -1.67
N LEU A 96 -3.43 13.71 -2.46
CA LEU A 96 -3.09 13.89 -3.87
C LEU A 96 -1.80 14.70 -3.93
N LEU A 97 -0.83 14.21 -4.68
CA LEU A 97 0.39 14.95 -4.94
C LEU A 97 0.16 15.81 -6.19
N THR A 98 0.74 17.00 -6.21
CA THR A 98 0.86 17.81 -7.41
C THR A 98 2.21 17.49 -8.05
N GLU A 99 2.21 17.29 -9.37
CA GLU A 99 3.45 17.32 -10.15
C GLU A 99 4.09 18.71 -10.13
#